data_AF-A0A662PF75-F1
#
_entry.id   AF-A0A662PF75-F1
#
_cell.length_a   1.000
_cell.length_b   1.000
_cell.length_c   1.000
_cell.angle_alpha   90.00
_cell.angle_beta   90.00
_cell.angle_gamma   90.00
#
_symmetry.space_group_name_H-M   'P 1'
#
loop_
_entity.id
_entity.type
_entity.pdbx_description
1 polymer ?
#
loop_
_entity_poly.entity_id
_entity_poly.type
_entity_poly.pdbx_seq_one_letter_code
_entity_poly.pdbx_strand_id
1 'polypeptide(L)'
;KLLCIGIILLFVVSFGCTEKEQDETNTPAPETTNPPETTVAPNNPPVAKFSMFPEDPRDTQKITFKNESTDPDDDPLRFEWYVDEEYNCACFSISEKLSEGEHTVRLVAKDVNGNKDEYELKFYVSGTFIKEDVSELVLRREEVGMWSLVADEYLGENSYHTVLENGENRIECTVEKYDTVEDAENKFKEYFVMTFPYPTIGNETTYEENDVIHVIFRYGNLICKISINTNLEDAILYSKIWGAKLNQVG
;
A
#
# COMPACT_ATOMS: atom_id res chain seq x y z
N LYS A 1 1.81 -17.72 44.10
CA LYS A 1 3.20 -17.20 44.17
C LYS A 1 3.18 -15.88 43.39
N LEU A 2 2.74 -14.73 43.93
CA LEU A 2 3.18 -13.93 45.08
C LEU A 2 4.67 -13.51 45.02
N LEU A 3 4.86 -12.19 44.88
CA LEU A 3 6.02 -11.33 45.20
C LEU A 3 7.29 -11.55 44.34
N CYS A 4 8.09 -10.53 43.95
CA CYS A 4 8.53 -9.37 44.72
C CYS A 4 8.65 -8.08 43.87
N ILE A 5 8.20 -6.97 44.48
CA ILE A 5 8.60 -5.60 44.19
C ILE A 5 9.97 -5.37 44.85
N GLY A 6 10.94 -4.84 44.11
CA GLY A 6 12.24 -4.43 44.62
C GLY A 6 12.44 -2.93 44.42
N ILE A 7 12.13 -2.15 45.45
CA ILE A 7 12.51 -0.74 45.61
C ILE A 7 14.02 -0.70 45.81
N ILE A 8 14.75 0.07 44.99
CA ILE A 8 16.14 0.43 45.26
C ILE A 8 16.16 1.89 45.72
N LEU A 9 16.52 2.06 46.98
CA LEU A 9 16.71 3.32 47.69
C LEU A 9 18.20 3.44 48.05
N LEU A 10 18.72 4.66 47.91
CA LEU A 10 19.92 5.23 48.55
C LEU A 10 21.29 4.91 47.89
N PHE A 11 22.35 5.72 47.97
CA PHE A 11 22.71 6.85 48.86
C PHE A 11 23.51 7.91 48.08
N VAL A 12 23.28 9.18 48.39
CA VAL A 12 24.15 10.31 48.08
C VAL A 12 25.24 10.35 49.15
N VAL A 13 26.52 10.45 48.79
CA VAL A 13 27.58 10.80 49.75
C VAL A 13 28.47 11.87 49.14
N SER A 14 28.35 13.08 49.71
CA SER A 14 29.25 14.20 49.51
C SER A 14 30.44 14.06 50.45
N PHE A 15 31.66 14.24 49.94
CA PHE A 15 32.82 14.54 50.76
C PHE A 15 33.45 15.83 50.22
N GLY A 16 33.36 16.88 51.02
CA GLY A 16 34.08 18.12 50.82
C GLY A 16 35.45 18.11 51.51
N CYS A 17 36.32 18.95 50.94
CA CYS A 17 37.53 19.60 51.46
C CYS A 17 38.69 18.71 51.97
N THR A 18 39.92 18.94 51.49
CA THR A 18 40.79 20.01 52.04
C THR A 18 42.00 20.27 51.14
N GLU A 19 42.37 21.54 51.06
CA GLU A 19 43.54 22.12 50.40
C GLU A 19 44.83 21.83 51.19
N LYS A 20 45.94 21.54 50.52
CA LYS A 20 47.30 21.62 51.09
C LYS A 20 48.24 22.29 50.08
N GLU A 21 48.92 23.31 50.56
CA GLU A 21 49.89 24.14 49.84
C GLU A 21 51.33 23.57 49.89
N GLN A 22 52.12 24.05 48.93
CA GLN A 22 53.60 24.01 48.74
C GLN A 22 54.25 22.73 48.15
N ASP A 23 54.93 22.88 47.00
CA ASP A 23 56.36 23.22 46.95
C ASP A 23 56.83 23.51 45.51
N GLU A 24 57.62 24.56 45.32
CA GLU A 24 58.19 24.98 44.03
C GLU A 24 59.44 24.15 43.70
N THR A 25 59.42 23.39 42.60
CA THR A 25 60.66 22.95 41.95
C THR A 25 60.57 23.10 40.42
N ASN A 26 61.50 23.88 39.89
CA ASN A 26 61.68 24.20 38.47
C ASN A 26 61.78 22.93 37.60
N THR A 27 60.80 22.75 36.71
CA THR A 27 60.86 21.85 35.55
C THR A 27 60.66 22.69 34.28
N PRO A 28 61.48 22.54 33.22
CA PRO A 28 61.31 23.31 32.00
C PRO A 28 59.93 23.03 31.39
N ALA A 29 59.31 24.09 30.85
CA ALA A 29 57.96 24.09 30.31
C ALA A 29 57.69 22.90 29.37
N PRO A 30 56.52 22.23 29.45
CA PRO A 30 56.11 21.33 28.39
C PRO A 30 55.96 22.15 27.11
N GLU A 31 56.68 21.75 26.06
CA GLU A 31 56.47 22.25 24.72
C GLU A 31 54.98 22.19 24.41
N THR A 32 54.36 23.35 24.20
CA THR A 32 52.98 23.46 23.74
C THR A 32 52.97 23.05 22.28
N THR A 33 52.99 21.75 22.01
CA THR A 33 52.54 21.25 20.72
C THR A 33 51.05 21.57 20.66
N ASN A 34 50.66 22.51 19.79
CA ASN A 34 49.26 22.69 19.44
C ASN A 34 48.67 21.29 19.18
N PRO A 35 47.47 20.96 19.72
CA PRO A 35 46.79 19.75 19.32
C PRO A 35 46.73 19.73 17.78
N PRO A 36 46.98 18.58 17.13
CA PRO A 36 46.87 18.50 15.68
C PRO A 36 45.53 19.12 15.30
N GLU A 37 45.57 20.13 14.44
CA GLU A 37 44.38 20.78 13.90
C GLU A 37 43.62 19.68 13.18
N THR A 38 42.65 19.07 13.86
CA THR A 38 41.79 18.04 13.29
C THR A 38 41.00 18.75 12.21
N THR A 39 41.45 18.63 10.97
CA THR A 39 40.70 19.05 9.80
C THR A 39 39.48 18.15 9.73
N VAL A 40 38.39 18.56 10.38
CA VAL A 40 37.09 17.89 10.29
C VAL A 40 36.68 17.99 8.83
N ALA A 41 36.42 16.85 8.19
CA ALA A 41 35.90 16.84 6.83
C ALA A 41 34.59 17.66 6.79
N PRO A 42 34.33 18.42 5.71
CA PRO A 42 33.08 19.16 5.59
C PRO A 42 31.90 18.18 5.57
N ASN A 43 30.89 18.44 6.39
CA ASN A 43 29.69 17.61 6.48
C ASN A 43 28.81 17.75 5.21
N ASN A 44 28.36 16.64 4.66
CA ASN A 44 27.44 16.59 3.53
C ASN A 44 25.98 16.57 4.05
N PRO A 45 25.01 17.11 3.29
CA PRO A 45 23.61 16.98 3.67
C PRO A 45 23.10 15.55 3.46
N PRO A 46 22.06 15.12 4.21
CA PRO A 46 21.40 13.85 3.94
C PRO A 46 20.69 13.84 2.59
N VAL A 47 20.26 12.66 2.15
CA VAL A 47 19.41 12.44 0.99
C VAL A 47 18.08 11.85 1.47
N ALA A 48 17.00 12.61 1.33
CA ALA A 48 15.66 12.18 1.73
C ALA A 48 15.02 11.30 0.63
N LYS A 49 14.42 10.18 1.04
CA LYS A 49 13.74 9.26 0.13
C LYS A 49 12.73 8.41 0.88
N PHE A 50 11.62 8.09 0.24
CA PHE A 50 10.75 7.00 0.67
C PHE A 50 10.05 6.32 -0.51
N SER A 51 9.54 5.12 -0.25
CA SER A 51 8.64 4.38 -1.14
C SER A 51 7.24 4.27 -0.52
N MET A 52 6.20 4.13 -1.34
CA MET A 52 4.82 3.91 -0.90
C MET A 52 4.31 2.54 -1.34
N PHE A 53 3.43 1.93 -0.54
CA PHE A 53 2.72 0.71 -0.91
C PHE A 53 1.30 0.69 -0.32
N PRO A 54 0.27 0.32 -1.09
CA PRO A 54 0.31 0.01 -2.53
C PRO A 54 0.61 1.25 -3.40
N GLU A 55 1.11 1.05 -4.63
CA GLU A 55 1.37 2.15 -5.59
C GLU A 55 0.07 2.80 -6.07
N ASP A 56 -1.00 2.01 -6.19
CA ASP A 56 -2.36 2.45 -6.54
C ASP A 56 -3.31 2.23 -5.34
N PRO A 57 -3.33 3.13 -4.35
CA PRO A 57 -4.10 2.94 -3.12
C PRO A 57 -5.58 3.24 -3.28
N ARG A 58 -6.39 2.53 -2.50
CA ARG A 58 -7.81 2.82 -2.32
C ARG A 58 -8.11 3.37 -0.93
N ASP A 59 -9.19 4.13 -0.82
CA ASP A 59 -9.69 4.75 0.41
C ASP A 59 -10.02 3.75 1.55
N THR A 60 -10.15 2.46 1.23
CA THR A 60 -10.33 1.39 2.20
C THR A 60 -9.02 0.79 2.71
N GLN A 61 -7.90 1.01 2.02
CA GLN A 61 -6.60 0.44 2.32
C GLN A 61 -5.77 1.32 3.24
N LYS A 62 -4.82 0.70 3.93
CA LYS A 62 -3.77 1.42 4.65
C LYS A 62 -2.55 1.51 3.74
N ILE A 63 -2.05 2.71 3.52
CA ILE A 63 -0.88 3.02 2.71
C ILE A 63 0.33 3.08 3.64
N THR A 64 1.40 2.37 3.31
CA THR A 64 2.65 2.40 4.07
C THR A 64 3.67 3.24 3.32
N PHE A 65 4.30 4.18 4.02
CA PHE A 65 5.40 4.99 3.49
C PHE A 65 6.68 4.58 4.21
N LYS A 66 7.57 3.90 3.49
CA LYS A 66 8.80 3.35 4.03
C LYS A 66 9.97 4.28 3.74
N ASN A 67 10.61 4.76 4.79
CA ASN A 67 11.80 5.59 4.69
C ASN A 67 12.98 4.83 4.08
N GLU A 68 13.67 5.49 3.16
CA GLU A 68 14.86 5.04 2.44
C GLU A 68 15.95 6.13 2.43
N SER A 69 15.81 7.14 3.30
CA SER A 69 16.76 8.24 3.42
C SER A 69 18.12 7.75 3.90
N THR A 70 19.17 8.39 3.41
CA THR A 70 20.57 8.05 3.72
C THR A 70 21.36 9.30 4.02
N ASP A 71 22.48 9.14 4.71
CA ASP A 71 23.44 10.21 4.94
C ASP A 71 24.79 9.81 4.31
N PRO A 72 25.42 10.65 3.47
CA PRO A 72 26.70 10.31 2.84
C PRO A 72 27.86 10.12 3.84
N ASP A 73 27.76 10.72 5.02
CA ASP A 73 28.76 10.65 6.09
C ASP A 73 28.36 9.64 7.19
N ASP A 74 27.28 8.87 6.97
CA ASP A 74 26.66 7.92 7.90
C ASP A 74 26.21 8.58 9.23
N ASP A 75 25.89 9.87 9.21
CA ASP A 75 25.41 10.59 10.38
C ASP A 75 24.01 10.10 10.83
N PRO A 76 23.71 10.08 12.15
CA PRO A 76 22.38 9.76 12.64
C PRO A 76 21.32 10.76 12.15
N LEU A 77 20.26 10.25 11.53
CA LEU A 77 19.18 11.07 11.00
C LEU A 77 17.93 11.08 11.90
N ARG A 78 17.25 12.22 11.91
CA ARG A 78 15.88 12.39 12.40
C ARG A 78 14.93 12.70 11.26
N PHE A 79 13.67 12.31 11.43
CA PHE A 79 12.66 12.34 10.39
C PHE A 79 11.41 13.06 10.87
N GLU A 80 10.85 13.91 10.02
CA GLU A 80 9.56 14.56 10.21
C GLU A 80 8.69 14.28 8.99
N TRP A 81 7.49 13.74 9.22
CA TRP A 81 6.53 13.41 8.18
C TRP A 81 5.38 14.40 8.16
N TYR A 82 4.92 14.74 6.96
CA TYR A 82 3.77 15.59 6.71
C TYR A 82 2.83 14.89 5.73
N VAL A 83 1.53 14.98 5.99
CA VAL A 83 0.46 14.47 5.13
C VAL A 83 -0.46 15.64 4.84
N ASP A 84 -0.68 15.94 3.56
CA ASP A 84 -1.48 17.07 3.09
C ASP A 84 -1.08 18.39 3.76
N GLU A 85 0.23 18.65 3.78
CA GLU A 85 0.87 19.82 4.40
C GLU A 85 0.78 19.89 5.94
N GLU A 86 0.05 18.97 6.58
CA GLU A 86 -0.08 18.89 8.03
C GLU A 86 0.99 17.99 8.65
N TYR A 87 1.53 18.41 9.80
CA TYR A 87 2.49 17.61 10.54
C TYR A 87 1.84 16.31 11.04
N ASN A 88 2.45 15.17 10.70
CA ASN A 88 1.98 13.85 11.10
C ASN A 88 2.76 13.31 12.32
N CYS A 89 4.08 13.10 12.18
CA CYS A 89 4.91 12.52 13.23
C CYS A 89 6.39 12.87 13.07
N ALA A 90 7.17 12.61 14.14
CA ALA A 90 8.60 12.45 14.09
C ALA A 90 8.96 10.97 14.30
N CYS A 91 8.84 10.17 13.24
CA CYS A 91 8.97 8.71 13.30
C CYS A 91 9.67 8.15 12.05
N PHE A 92 10.20 6.93 12.15
CA PHE A 92 11.04 6.38 11.07
C PHE A 92 10.25 6.11 9.78
N SER A 93 9.00 5.70 9.86
CA SER A 93 8.11 5.42 8.72
C SER A 93 6.67 5.59 9.19
N ILE A 94 5.74 5.84 8.27
CA ILE A 94 4.33 6.06 8.60
C ILE A 94 3.42 5.07 7.86
N SER A 95 2.19 4.95 8.34
CA SER A 95 1.15 4.25 7.60
C SER A 95 -0.19 4.91 7.84
N GLU A 96 -0.84 5.33 6.76
CA GLU A 96 -2.02 6.18 6.78
C GLU A 96 -3.19 5.53 6.05
N LYS A 97 -4.41 5.85 6.49
CA LYS A 97 -5.62 5.56 5.73
C LYS A 97 -6.20 6.89 5.28
N LEU A 98 -6.16 7.13 3.98
CA LEU A 98 -6.53 8.39 3.36
C LEU A 98 -7.86 8.24 2.64
N SER A 99 -8.62 9.33 2.50
CA SER A 99 -9.87 9.36 1.75
C SER A 99 -9.61 9.30 0.24
N GLU A 100 -10.67 9.13 -0.56
CA GLU A 100 -10.58 9.35 -2.00
C GLU A 100 -10.11 10.77 -2.31
N GLY A 101 -9.18 10.92 -3.26
CA GLY A 101 -8.70 12.22 -3.73
C GLY A 101 -7.20 12.29 -3.95
N GLU A 102 -6.72 13.47 -4.35
CA GLU A 102 -5.29 13.77 -4.43
C GLU A 102 -4.71 14.00 -3.02
N HIS A 103 -3.58 13.37 -2.75
CA HIS A 103 -2.86 13.48 -1.48
C HIS A 103 -1.38 13.78 -1.70
N THR A 104 -0.78 14.43 -0.71
CA THR A 104 0.65 14.75 -0.71
C THR A 104 1.31 14.24 0.56
N VAL A 105 2.42 13.52 0.44
CA VAL A 105 3.24 13.10 1.60
C VAL A 105 4.65 13.64 1.45
N ARG A 106 5.14 14.32 2.49
CA ARG A 106 6.48 14.91 2.53
C ARG A 106 7.26 14.39 3.72
N LEU A 107 8.49 13.93 3.46
CA LEU A 107 9.47 13.51 4.44
C LEU A 107 10.59 14.53 4.51
N VAL A 108 10.92 15.01 5.70
CA VAL A 108 12.11 15.81 5.97
C VAL A 108 13.11 14.97 6.76
N ALA A 109 14.30 14.75 6.21
CA ALA A 109 15.42 14.09 6.88
C ALA A 109 16.44 15.15 7.33
N LYS A 110 16.91 15.05 8.57
CA LYS A 110 17.86 16.01 9.14
C LYS A 110 18.95 15.31 9.94
N ASP A 111 20.19 15.73 9.73
CA ASP A 111 21.36 15.21 10.43
C ASP A 111 21.57 15.91 11.80
N VAL A 112 22.64 15.51 12.50
CA VAL A 112 23.02 16.08 13.81
C VAL A 112 23.67 17.46 13.71
N ASN A 113 24.23 17.81 12.56
CA ASN A 113 24.87 19.10 12.26
C ASN A 113 23.86 20.17 11.84
N GLY A 114 22.62 19.78 11.57
CA GLY A 114 21.52 20.64 11.19
C GLY A 114 21.24 20.70 9.69
N ASN A 115 22.00 20.02 8.83
CA ASN A 115 21.67 19.92 7.41
C ASN A 115 20.42 19.06 7.22
N LYS A 116 19.70 19.32 6.14
CA LYS A 116 18.45 18.62 5.85
C LYS A 116 18.25 18.46 4.36
N ASP A 117 17.44 17.48 4.02
CA ASP A 117 16.86 17.29 2.70
C ASP A 117 15.38 16.88 2.85
N GLU A 118 14.59 17.06 1.79
CA GLU A 118 13.19 16.70 1.79
C GLU A 118 12.77 15.99 0.51
N TYR A 119 11.84 15.05 0.65
CA TYR A 119 11.25 14.30 -0.45
C TYR A 119 9.74 14.36 -0.35
N GLU A 120 9.08 14.75 -1.44
CA GLU A 120 7.63 14.87 -1.53
C GLU A 120 7.09 13.96 -2.63
N LEU A 121 5.99 13.26 -2.33
CA LEU A 121 5.26 12.42 -3.27
C LEU A 121 3.80 12.87 -3.34
N LYS A 122 3.33 13.11 -4.56
CA LYS A 122 1.92 13.36 -4.89
C LYS A 122 1.33 12.12 -5.55
N PHE A 123 0.15 11.70 -5.11
CA PHE A 123 -0.53 10.52 -5.63
C PHE A 123 -2.04 10.69 -5.46
N TYR A 124 -2.81 9.82 -6.13
CA TYR A 124 -4.26 9.77 -6.02
C TYR A 124 -4.67 8.53 -5.24
N VAL A 125 -5.67 8.67 -4.36
CA VAL A 125 -6.33 7.56 -3.68
C VAL A 125 -7.68 7.35 -4.35
N SER A 126 -7.86 6.18 -4.95
CA SER A 126 -9.11 5.81 -5.60
C SER A 126 -10.21 5.51 -4.59
N GLY A 127 -11.44 5.91 -4.91
CA GLY A 127 -12.62 5.54 -4.15
C GLY A 127 -12.91 4.05 -4.34
N THR A 128 -13.19 3.33 -3.26
CA THR A 128 -13.65 1.94 -3.35
C THR A 128 -15.09 1.86 -3.87
N PHE A 129 -15.84 2.96 -3.83
CA PHE A 129 -17.19 3.05 -4.39
C PHE A 129 -17.14 3.59 -5.82
N ILE A 130 -17.64 2.80 -6.77
CA ILE A 130 -17.72 3.18 -8.18
C ILE A 130 -18.94 4.06 -8.38
N LYS A 131 -18.68 5.33 -8.72
CA LYS A 131 -19.71 6.35 -8.94
C LYS A 131 -20.26 6.27 -10.36
N GLU A 132 -19.44 5.80 -11.28
CA GLU A 132 -19.68 5.64 -12.71
C GLU A 132 -20.90 4.74 -12.95
N ASP A 133 -21.59 5.03 -14.06
CA ASP A 133 -22.67 4.20 -14.56
C ASP A 133 -22.10 2.84 -15.04
N VAL A 134 -22.81 1.75 -14.78
CA VAL A 134 -22.40 0.40 -15.22
C VAL A 134 -22.26 0.28 -16.75
N SER A 135 -22.89 1.17 -17.53
CA SER A 135 -22.67 1.25 -18.99
C SER A 135 -21.27 1.69 -19.40
N GLU A 136 -20.50 2.36 -18.55
CA GLU A 136 -19.11 2.71 -18.88
C GLU A 136 -18.16 1.52 -18.64
N LEU A 137 -18.60 0.48 -17.93
CA LEU A 137 -17.84 -0.73 -17.63
C LEU A 137 -17.97 -1.83 -18.70
N VAL A 138 -18.67 -1.52 -19.79
CA VAL A 138 -18.97 -2.45 -20.87
C VAL A 138 -17.73 -2.76 -21.69
N LEU A 139 -17.59 -4.02 -22.12
CA LEU A 139 -16.56 -4.38 -23.10
C LEU A 139 -16.94 -3.80 -24.47
N ARG A 140 -16.12 -2.88 -24.98
CA ARG A 140 -16.33 -2.33 -26.31
C ARG A 140 -15.88 -3.35 -27.35
N ARG A 141 -16.52 -3.34 -28.52
CA ARG A 141 -16.25 -4.25 -29.65
C ARG A 141 -14.75 -4.33 -30.03
N GLU A 142 -14.00 -3.26 -29.79
CA GLU A 142 -12.58 -3.15 -30.11
C GLU A 142 -11.67 -3.94 -29.14
N GLU A 143 -12.15 -4.28 -27.95
CA GLU A 143 -11.37 -4.90 -26.87
C GLU A 143 -11.56 -6.43 -26.81
N VAL A 144 -12.58 -6.95 -27.50
CA VAL A 144 -12.98 -8.37 -27.46
C VAL A 144 -12.33 -9.22 -28.56
N GLY A 145 -11.52 -8.60 -29.43
CA GLY A 145 -10.70 -9.32 -30.42
C GLY A 145 -11.52 -10.22 -31.36
N MET A 146 -11.27 -11.53 -31.33
CA MET A 146 -11.94 -12.53 -32.18
C MET A 146 -13.40 -12.80 -31.80
N TRP A 147 -13.89 -12.24 -30.68
CA TRP A 147 -15.25 -12.45 -30.23
C TRP A 147 -16.22 -11.47 -30.86
N SER A 148 -17.41 -11.96 -31.19
CA SER A 148 -18.52 -11.14 -31.68
C SER A 148 -19.41 -10.76 -30.52
N LEU A 149 -19.72 -9.46 -30.39
CA LEU A 149 -20.75 -8.96 -29.48
C LEU A 149 -22.13 -9.37 -29.99
N VAL A 150 -22.85 -10.19 -29.20
CA VAL A 150 -24.14 -10.77 -29.59
C VAL A 150 -25.31 -10.16 -28.83
N ALA A 151 -25.12 -9.83 -27.54
CA ALA A 151 -26.10 -9.10 -26.76
C ALA A 151 -25.39 -8.09 -25.85
N ASP A 152 -26.06 -6.97 -25.63
CA ASP A 152 -25.57 -5.86 -24.84
C ASP A 152 -26.79 -5.13 -24.26
N GLU A 153 -27.20 -5.54 -23.07
CA GLU A 153 -28.52 -5.26 -22.52
C GLU A 153 -28.45 -4.77 -21.08
N TYR A 154 -29.28 -3.76 -20.79
CA TYR A 154 -29.58 -3.36 -19.43
C TYR A 154 -30.64 -4.27 -18.84
N LEU A 155 -30.30 -4.95 -17.75
CA LEU A 155 -31.24 -5.76 -16.97
C LEU A 155 -31.92 -4.94 -15.85
N GLY A 156 -31.47 -3.70 -15.63
CA GLY A 156 -32.03 -2.70 -14.71
C GLY A 156 -31.08 -1.52 -14.48
N GLU A 157 -31.47 -0.50 -13.72
CA GLU A 157 -30.63 0.71 -13.46
C GLU A 157 -29.24 0.39 -12.91
N ASN A 158 -29.08 -0.74 -12.21
CA ASN A 158 -27.84 -1.18 -11.58
C ASN A 158 -27.32 -2.52 -12.13
N SER A 159 -27.84 -3.02 -13.25
CA SER A 159 -27.41 -4.32 -13.79
C SER A 159 -27.25 -4.28 -15.29
N TYR A 160 -26.07 -4.72 -15.72
CA TYR A 160 -25.66 -4.74 -17.11
C TYR A 160 -25.27 -6.15 -17.53
N HIS A 161 -25.68 -6.56 -18.73
CA HIS A 161 -25.40 -7.88 -19.27
C HIS A 161 -24.84 -7.81 -20.70
N THR A 162 -23.71 -8.47 -20.90
CA THR A 162 -23.05 -8.60 -22.20
C THR A 162 -22.90 -10.08 -22.56
N VAL A 163 -23.11 -10.39 -23.83
CA VAL A 163 -22.86 -11.71 -24.41
C VAL A 163 -21.88 -11.60 -25.56
N LEU A 164 -20.83 -12.41 -25.51
CA LEU A 164 -19.83 -12.56 -26.57
C LEU A 164 -19.84 -14.01 -27.08
N GLU A 165 -19.72 -14.18 -28.39
CA GLU A 165 -19.63 -15.51 -29.03
C GLU A 165 -18.44 -15.61 -29.99
N ASN A 166 -17.83 -16.79 -30.06
CA ASN A 166 -16.79 -17.15 -31.04
C ASN A 166 -16.93 -18.63 -31.43
N GLY A 167 -17.61 -18.87 -32.56
CA GLY A 167 -18.01 -20.22 -32.95
C GLY A 167 -19.06 -20.78 -32.00
N GLU A 168 -18.79 -21.93 -31.39
CA GLU A 168 -19.66 -22.56 -30.38
C GLU A 168 -19.38 -22.04 -28.96
N ASN A 169 -18.28 -21.29 -28.77
CA ASN A 169 -17.93 -20.75 -27.47
C ASN A 169 -18.73 -19.50 -27.15
N ARG A 170 -19.08 -19.34 -25.86
CA ARG A 170 -19.91 -18.23 -25.39
C ARG A 170 -19.44 -17.71 -24.04
N ILE A 171 -19.39 -16.39 -23.90
CA ILE A 171 -19.11 -15.68 -22.65
C ILE A 171 -20.33 -14.82 -22.33
N GLU A 172 -20.91 -15.03 -21.15
CA GLU A 172 -21.91 -14.14 -20.57
C GLU A 172 -21.28 -13.38 -19.40
N CYS A 173 -21.33 -12.05 -19.44
CA CYS A 173 -20.89 -11.20 -18.35
C CYS A 173 -22.10 -10.45 -17.80
N THR A 174 -22.27 -10.50 -16.49
CA THR A 174 -23.23 -9.64 -15.77
C THR A 174 -22.46 -8.82 -14.75
N VAL A 175 -22.64 -7.51 -14.79
CA VAL A 175 -22.15 -6.56 -13.78
C VAL A 175 -23.35 -6.05 -13.00
N GLU A 176 -23.33 -6.20 -11.68
CA GLU A 176 -24.34 -5.69 -10.77
C GLU A 176 -23.72 -4.66 -9.84
N LYS A 177 -24.35 -3.49 -9.74
CA LYS A 177 -23.96 -2.39 -8.85
C LYS A 177 -24.85 -2.37 -7.61
N TYR A 178 -24.21 -2.13 -6.47
CA TYR A 178 -24.88 -2.05 -5.18
C TYR A 178 -24.76 -0.63 -4.61
N ASP A 179 -25.73 -0.25 -3.80
CA ASP A 179 -25.77 1.08 -3.17
C ASP A 179 -24.62 1.29 -2.19
N THR A 180 -24.08 0.20 -1.61
CA THR A 180 -22.91 0.24 -0.76
C THR A 180 -21.91 -0.88 -1.07
N VAL A 181 -20.66 -0.64 -0.69
CA VAL A 181 -19.56 -1.61 -0.70
C VAL A 181 -19.92 -2.82 0.19
N GLU A 182 -20.55 -2.58 1.34
CA GLU A 182 -20.96 -3.65 2.27
C GLU A 182 -22.06 -4.54 1.68
N ASP A 183 -23.05 -3.96 1.00
CA ASP A 183 -24.13 -4.72 0.34
C ASP A 183 -23.57 -5.65 -0.76
N ALA A 184 -22.64 -5.13 -1.57
CA ALA A 184 -21.92 -5.95 -2.55
C ALA A 184 -21.12 -7.07 -1.88
N GLU A 185 -20.51 -6.83 -0.71
CA GLU A 185 -19.76 -7.86 0.01
C GLU A 185 -20.69 -8.95 0.57
N ASN A 186 -21.81 -8.56 1.17
CA ASN A 186 -22.79 -9.48 1.72
C ASN A 186 -23.39 -10.35 0.62
N LYS A 187 -23.75 -9.75 -0.51
CA LYS A 187 -24.20 -10.52 -1.68
C LYS A 187 -23.11 -11.42 -2.22
N PHE A 188 -21.88 -10.94 -2.35
CA PHE A 188 -20.76 -11.74 -2.84
C PHE A 188 -20.56 -13.01 -2.00
N LYS A 189 -20.66 -12.91 -0.67
CA LYS A 189 -20.58 -14.05 0.26
C LYS A 189 -21.67 -15.09 0.04
N GLU A 190 -22.89 -14.71 -0.38
CA GLU A 190 -23.96 -15.67 -0.69
C GLU A 190 -23.56 -16.68 -1.76
N TYR A 191 -22.77 -16.26 -2.77
CA TYR A 191 -22.31 -17.16 -3.84
C TYR A 191 -21.36 -18.26 -3.35
N PHE A 192 -20.66 -18.04 -2.24
CA PHE A 192 -19.75 -19.04 -1.64
C PHE A 192 -20.42 -19.89 -0.55
N VAL A 193 -21.55 -19.42 -0.01
CA VAL A 193 -22.37 -20.19 0.95
C VAL A 193 -23.25 -21.20 0.21
N MET A 194 -23.59 -20.93 -1.06
CA MET A 194 -24.22 -21.93 -1.91
C MET A 194 -23.22 -23.06 -2.20
N THR A 195 -23.46 -24.23 -1.62
CA THR A 195 -22.82 -25.49 -2.03
C THR A 195 -23.35 -25.87 -3.41
N PHE A 196 -22.84 -25.19 -4.44
CA PHE A 196 -22.95 -25.71 -5.79
C PHE A 196 -22.02 -26.92 -5.92
N PRO A 197 -22.45 -28.00 -6.58
CA PRO A 197 -21.56 -29.10 -6.92
C PRO A 197 -20.64 -28.65 -8.06
N TYR A 198 -19.68 -27.78 -7.77
CA TYR A 198 -18.58 -27.50 -8.68
C TYR A 198 -17.38 -28.36 -8.31
N PRO A 199 -16.71 -28.95 -9.30
CA PRO A 199 -15.41 -29.54 -9.05
C PRO A 199 -14.43 -28.49 -8.51
N THR A 200 -13.49 -28.93 -7.69
CA THR A 200 -12.48 -28.05 -7.11
C THR A 200 -11.57 -27.52 -8.21
N ILE A 201 -11.39 -26.19 -8.28
CA ILE A 201 -10.44 -25.55 -9.20
C ILE A 201 -9.05 -26.19 -8.97
N GLY A 202 -8.43 -26.68 -10.05
CA GLY A 202 -7.15 -27.40 -10.02
C GLY A 202 -7.25 -28.92 -10.21
N ASN A 203 -8.46 -29.47 -10.35
CA ASN A 203 -8.65 -30.85 -10.81
C ASN A 203 -9.11 -30.85 -12.28
N GLU A 204 -8.16 -30.75 -13.21
CA GLU A 204 -8.42 -30.66 -14.66
C GLU A 204 -9.23 -31.86 -15.20
N THR A 205 -9.22 -32.99 -14.49
CA THR A 205 -9.90 -34.23 -14.87
C THR A 205 -11.42 -34.24 -14.69
N THR A 206 -12.00 -33.18 -14.12
CA THR A 206 -13.43 -33.12 -13.78
C THR A 206 -14.24 -32.10 -14.59
N TYR A 207 -13.63 -31.42 -15.55
CA TYR A 207 -14.32 -30.52 -16.47
C TYR A 207 -14.45 -31.18 -17.84
N GLU A 208 -15.67 -31.28 -18.35
CA GLU A 208 -15.96 -31.79 -19.69
C GLU A 208 -15.95 -30.65 -20.72
N GLU A 209 -15.70 -31.00 -21.99
CA GLU A 209 -15.90 -30.08 -23.11
C GLU A 209 -17.38 -29.64 -23.10
N ASN A 210 -17.63 -28.34 -22.91
CA ASN A 210 -18.95 -27.66 -22.73
C ASN A 210 -19.42 -27.38 -21.29
N ASP A 211 -18.61 -27.64 -20.26
CA ASP A 211 -18.97 -27.17 -18.92
C ASP A 211 -19.02 -25.64 -18.84
N VAL A 212 -20.04 -25.11 -18.16
CA VAL A 212 -20.16 -23.67 -17.90
C VAL A 212 -19.41 -23.35 -16.62
N ILE A 213 -18.32 -22.59 -16.75
CA ILE A 213 -17.52 -22.12 -15.63
C ILE A 213 -18.04 -20.76 -15.20
N HIS A 214 -18.42 -20.63 -13.92
CA HIS A 214 -18.76 -19.34 -13.33
C HIS A 214 -17.58 -18.76 -12.57
N VAL A 215 -17.12 -17.59 -12.98
CA VAL A 215 -16.15 -16.77 -12.25
C VAL A 215 -16.91 -15.59 -11.67
N ILE A 216 -16.96 -15.53 -10.35
CA ILE A 216 -17.62 -14.45 -9.62
C ILE A 216 -16.56 -13.73 -8.82
N PHE A 217 -16.48 -12.42 -9.00
CA PHE A 217 -15.56 -11.59 -8.24
C PHE A 217 -16.22 -10.24 -7.96
N ARG A 218 -15.64 -9.53 -6.99
CA ARG A 218 -16.18 -8.27 -6.50
C ARG A 218 -15.16 -7.16 -6.66
N TYR A 219 -15.63 -6.00 -7.09
CA TYR A 219 -14.83 -4.79 -7.21
C TYR A 219 -15.58 -3.62 -6.56
N GLY A 220 -15.18 -3.22 -5.35
CA GLY A 220 -15.88 -2.14 -4.67
C GLY A 220 -17.34 -2.49 -4.36
N ASN A 221 -18.27 -1.67 -4.85
CA ASN A 221 -19.72 -1.91 -4.82
C ASN A 221 -20.25 -2.69 -6.03
N LEU A 222 -19.39 -3.29 -6.84
CA LEU A 222 -19.77 -4.08 -8.00
C LEU A 222 -19.56 -5.58 -7.75
N ILE A 223 -20.49 -6.40 -8.23
CA ILE A 223 -20.30 -7.83 -8.44
C ILE A 223 -20.24 -8.09 -9.92
N CYS A 224 -19.19 -8.79 -10.35
CA CYS A 224 -19.03 -9.24 -11.71
C CYS A 224 -19.17 -10.76 -11.74
N LYS A 225 -20.15 -11.23 -12.51
CA LYS A 225 -20.36 -12.64 -12.79
C LYS A 225 -20.03 -12.90 -14.25
N ILE A 226 -19.09 -13.80 -14.49
CA ILE A 226 -18.74 -14.26 -15.83
C ILE A 226 -19.10 -15.74 -15.91
N SER A 227 -19.90 -16.11 -16.90
CA SER A 227 -20.22 -17.49 -17.24
C SER A 227 -19.58 -17.81 -18.58
N ILE A 228 -18.67 -18.77 -18.59
CA ILE A 228 -17.85 -19.10 -19.76
C ILE A 228 -18.16 -20.53 -20.16
N ASN A 229 -18.60 -20.71 -21.40
CA ASN A 229 -18.69 -22.02 -22.04
C ASN A 229 -17.53 -22.13 -23.05
N THR A 230 -16.37 -22.55 -22.52
CA THR A 230 -15.14 -22.81 -23.28
C THR A 230 -14.22 -23.72 -22.46
N ASN A 231 -13.03 -24.06 -22.96
CA ASN A 231 -12.06 -24.84 -22.20
C ASN A 231 -11.51 -24.06 -20.98
N LEU A 232 -10.94 -24.79 -20.01
CA LEU A 232 -10.46 -24.21 -18.75
C LEU A 232 -9.30 -23.20 -18.94
N GLU A 233 -8.40 -23.42 -19.90
CA GLU A 233 -7.26 -22.53 -20.14
C GLU A 233 -7.72 -21.16 -20.65
N ASP A 234 -8.63 -21.16 -21.63
CA ASP A 234 -9.24 -19.96 -22.18
C ASP A 234 -10.08 -19.24 -21.11
N ALA A 235 -10.85 -19.98 -20.30
CA ALA A 235 -11.60 -19.40 -19.18
C ALA A 235 -10.70 -18.66 -18.17
N ILE A 236 -9.53 -19.24 -17.84
CA ILE A 236 -8.53 -18.60 -16.97
C ILE A 236 -7.93 -17.36 -17.64
N LEU A 237 -7.66 -17.39 -18.93
CA LEU A 237 -7.12 -16.23 -19.65
C LEU A 237 -8.10 -15.07 -19.69
N TYR A 238 -9.36 -15.30 -20.04
CA TYR A 238 -10.39 -14.25 -20.13
C TYR A 238 -10.74 -13.65 -18.78
N SER A 239 -10.78 -14.45 -17.70
CA SER A 239 -11.00 -13.92 -16.34
C SER A 239 -9.89 -12.95 -15.90
N LYS A 240 -8.63 -13.18 -16.30
CA LYS A 240 -7.51 -12.27 -16.01
C LYS A 240 -7.62 -10.95 -16.77
N ILE A 241 -8.00 -10.98 -18.05
CA ILE A 241 -8.20 -9.78 -18.87
C ILE A 241 -9.31 -8.90 -18.27
N TRP A 242 -10.43 -9.52 -17.88
CA TRP A 242 -11.53 -8.81 -17.23
C TRP A 242 -11.16 -8.23 -15.86
N GLY A 243 -10.46 -9.00 -15.03
CA GLY A 243 -9.96 -8.51 -13.74
C GLY A 243 -9.02 -7.31 -13.91
N ALA A 244 -8.16 -7.32 -14.93
CA ALA A 244 -7.29 -6.19 -15.25
C ALA A 244 -8.06 -4.95 -15.69
N LYS A 245 -9.13 -5.10 -16.49
CA LYS A 245 -9.94 -3.96 -16.95
C LYS A 245 -10.68 -3.27 -15.80
N LEU A 246 -11.24 -4.05 -14.88
CA LEU A 246 -11.94 -3.47 -13.73
C LEU A 246 -11.01 -2.74 -12.77
N ASN A 247 -9.75 -3.16 -12.67
CA ASN A 247 -8.72 -2.42 -11.95
C ASN A 247 -8.33 -1.08 -12.60
N GLN A 248 -8.68 -0.83 -13.88
CA GLN A 248 -8.38 0.43 -14.57
C GLN A 248 -9.49 1.48 -14.45
N VAL A 249 -10.72 1.08 -14.13
CA VAL A 249 -11.90 1.98 -14.14
C VAL A 249 -12.28 2.49 -12.76
N GLY A 250 -11.70 1.97 -11.68
CA GLY A 250 -11.83 2.57 -10.34
C GLY A 250 -10.46 2.78 -9.72
#